data_AF-A0A1G0RCC3-F1
#
_entry.id   AF-A0A1G0RCC3-F1
#
_cell.length_a   1.000
_cell.length_b   1.000
_cell.length_c   1.000
_cell.angle_alpha   90.00
_cell.angle_beta   90.00
_cell.angle_gamma   90.00
#
_symmetry.space_group_name_H-M   'P 1'
#
loop_
_entity.id
_entity.type
_entity.pdbx_description
1 polymer ?
#
loop_
_entity_poly.entity_id
_entity_poly.type
_entity_poly.pdbx_seq_one_letter_code
_entity_poly.pdbx_strand_id
1 'polypeptide(L)' 'SNLQRRLTEHNLGKVKSTRNRKPLELIYHEEFSSKSEALKREQFFKTHKGRDFLDSLNK' A
#
# COMPACT_ATOMS: atom_id res chain seq x y z
N SER A 1 4.41 6.89 11.26
CA SER A 1 5.01 5.77 10.53
C SER A 1 4.81 4.50 11.34
N ASN A 2 3.74 3.73 11.11
CA ASN A 2 3.59 2.42 11.75
C ASN A 2 2.76 1.52 10.82
N LEU A 3 3.47 0.67 10.08
CA LEU A 3 2.87 -0.23 9.10
C LEU A 3 1.97 -1.27 9.77
N GLN A 4 2.44 -1.88 10.86
CA GLN A 4 1.72 -2.94 11.56
C GLN A 4 0.36 -2.46 12.07
N ARG A 5 0.32 -1.30 12.73
CA ARG A 5 -0.94 -0.73 13.22
C ARG A 5 -1.92 -0.48 12.08
N ARG A 6 -1.43 0.06 10.96
CA ARG A 6 -2.25 0.35 9.77
C ARG A 6 -2.81 -0.93 9.18
N LEU A 7 -1.99 -1.95 8.97
CA LEU A 7 -2.44 -3.25 8.45
C LEU A 7 -3.55 -3.86 9.33
N THR A 8 -3.35 -3.83 10.65
CA THR A 8 -4.37 -4.28 11.62
C THR A 8 -5.66 -3.48 11.53
N GLU A 9 -5.60 -2.14 11.49
CA GLU A 9 -6.81 -1.29 11.38
C GLU A 9 -7.58 -1.53 10.07
N HIS A 10 -6.86 -1.70 8.95
CA HIS A 10 -7.44 -2.02 7.65
C HIS A 10 -8.12 -3.40 7.66
N ASN A 11 -7.47 -4.42 8.26
CA ASN A 11 -8.03 -5.78 8.40
C ASN A 11 -9.14 -5.90 9.44
N LEU A 12 -9.21 -5.00 10.42
CA LEU A 12 -10.38 -4.88 11.30
C LEU A 12 -11.54 -4.15 10.62
N GLY A 13 -11.28 -3.42 9.53
CA GLY A 13 -12.30 -2.68 8.77
C GLY A 13 -12.65 -1.34 9.37
N LYS A 14 -11.72 -0.77 10.14
CA LYS A 14 -11.84 0.58 10.71
C LYS A 14 -11.70 1.66 9.64
N VAL A 15 -11.23 1.29 8.44
CA VAL A 15 -11.05 2.21 7.30
C VAL A 15 -12.19 2.07 6.29
N LYS A 16 -12.97 3.15 6.11
CA LYS A 16 -14.17 3.19 5.24
C LYS A 16 -13.91 2.69 3.82
N SER A 17 -12.78 3.07 3.20
CA SER A 17 -12.47 2.74 1.81
C SER A 17 -12.09 1.27 1.57
N THR A 18 -11.55 0.58 2.58
CA THR A 18 -11.10 -0.81 2.45
C THR A 18 -11.93 -1.81 3.24
N ARG A 19 -12.89 -1.35 4.06
CA ARG A 19 -13.70 -2.19 4.97
C ARG A 19 -14.40 -3.35 4.25
N ASN A 20 -14.83 -3.17 3.01
CA ASN A 20 -15.56 -4.21 2.27
C ASN A 20 -14.66 -5.16 1.46
N ARG A 21 -13.33 -4.96 1.50
CA ARG A 21 -12.33 -5.73 0.72
C ARG A 21 -11.42 -6.59 1.61
N LYS A 22 -11.86 -6.87 2.84
CA LYS A 22 -11.10 -7.66 3.81
C LYS A 22 -11.26 -9.15 3.56
N PRO A 23 -10.27 -9.99 3.89
CA PRO A 23 -8.95 -9.63 4.43
C PRO A 23 -8.02 -9.03 3.36
N LEU A 24 -7.14 -8.12 3.77
CA LEU A 24 -6.08 -7.53 2.95
C LEU A 24 -4.73 -8.14 3.30
N GLU A 25 -4.02 -8.59 2.27
CA GLU A 25 -2.65 -9.09 2.35
C GLU A 25 -1.67 -8.01 1.88
N LEU A 26 -0.55 -7.87 2.61
CA LEU A 26 0.50 -6.92 2.26
C LEU A 26 1.51 -7.61 1.32
N ILE A 27 1.42 -7.31 0.03
CA ILE A 27 2.30 -7.89 -1.01
C ILE A 27 3.66 -7.19 -1.07
N TYR A 28 3.67 -5.86 -0.88
CA TYR A 28 4.87 -5.05 -1.03
C TYR A 28 4.85 -3.85 -0.08
N HIS A 29 6.03 -3.52 0.45
CA HIS A 29 6.30 -2.29 1.19
C HIS A 29 7.74 -1.88 0.96
N GLU A 30 8.01 -0.59 1.06
CA GLU A 30 9.37 -0.05 1.03
C GLU A 30 9.46 1.16 1.96
N GLU A 31 10.65 1.41 2.50
CA GLU A 31 10.90 2.49 3.45
C GLU A 31 11.67 3.63 2.78
N PHE A 32 11.37 4.86 3.18
CA PHE A 32 12.01 6.07 2.67
C PHE A 32 12.45 6.95 3.84
N SER A 33 13.59 7.62 3.66
CA SER A 33 14.09 8.59 4.64
C SER A 33 13.28 9.89 4.65
N SER A 34 12.64 10.23 3.53
CA SER A 34 11.81 11.43 3.41
C SER A 34 10.36 11.13 3.03
N LYS A 35 9.43 11.87 3.63
CA LYS A 35 8.01 11.85 3.25
C LYS A 35 7.81 12.24 1.78
N SER A 36 8.64 13.13 1.24
CA SER A 36 8.55 13.57 -0.16
C SER A 36 8.83 12.43 -1.13
N GLU A 37 9.85 11.62 -0.85
CA GLU A 37 10.21 10.45 -1.65
C GLU A 37 9.12 9.38 -1.59
N ALA A 38 8.63 9.09 -0.38
CA ALA A 38 7.52 8.17 -0.18
C ALA A 38 6.27 8.58 -0.98
N LEU A 39 5.95 9.88 -1.02
CA LEU A 39 4.81 10.40 -1.78
C LEU A 39 5.01 10.32 -3.29
N LYS A 40 6.22 10.64 -3.80
CA LYS A 40 6.55 10.47 -5.22
C LYS A 40 6.40 9.02 -5.66
N ARG A 41 6.85 8.10 -4.82
CA ARG A 41 6.73 6.66 -5.06
C ARG A 41 5.28 6.17 -5.01
N GLU A 42 4.49 6.64 -4.04
CA GLU A 42 3.06 6.35 -3.98
C GLU A 42 2.32 6.84 -5.24
N GLN A 43 2.69 8.02 -5.75
CA GLN A 43 2.13 8.55 -7.00
C GLN A 43 2.54 7.70 -8.20
N PHE A 44 3.81 7.26 -8.26
CA PHE A 44 4.26 6.34 -9.31
C PHE A 44 3.41 5.08 -9.36
N PHE A 45 3.08 4.45 -8.23
CA PHE A 45 2.24 3.25 -8.19
C PHE A 45 0.82 3.44 -8.73
N LYS A 46 0.35 4.69 -8.83
CA LYS A 46 -0.97 5.03 -9.41
C LYS A 46 -0.92 5.17 -10.94
N THR A 47 0.28 5.23 -11.54
CA THR A 47 0.49 5.28 -13.00
C THR A 47 0.41 3.88 -13.63
N HIS A 48 0.33 3.81 -14.97
CA HIS A 48 0.32 2.54 -15.69
C HIS A 48 1.56 1.68 -15.40
N LYS A 49 2.76 2.26 -15.56
CA LYS A 49 4.03 1.56 -15.27
C LYS A 49 4.13 1.11 -13.82
N GLY A 50 3.55 1.89 -12.90
CA GLY A 50 3.48 1.52 -11.49
C GLY A 50 2.60 0.31 -11.23
N ARG A 51 1.47 0.19 -11.94
CA ARG A 51 0.62 -1.02 -11.88
C ARG A 51 1.33 -2.22 -12.47
N ASP A 52 1.99 -2.07 -13.63
CA ASP A 52 2.75 -3.16 -14.25
C ASP A 52 3.84 -3.72 -13.31
N PHE A 53 4.51 -2.82 -12.58
CA PHE A 53 5.46 -3.20 -11.53
C PHE A 53 4.79 -3.99 -10.40
N LEU A 54 3.64 -3.54 -9.90
CA LEU A 54 2.91 -4.26 -8.84
C LEU A 54 2.40 -5.62 -9.31
N ASP A 55 1.94 -5.72 -10.56
CA ASP A 55 1.48 -6.97 -11.15
C ASP A 55 2.63 -7.97 -11.31
N SER A 56 3.86 -7.49 -11.57
CA SER A 56 5.04 -8.35 -11.61
C SER A 56 5.42 -8.97 -10.27
N LEU A 57 4.99 -8.38 -9.15
CA LEU A 57 5.27 -8.89 -7.80
C LEU A 57 4.28 -9.97 -7.35
N ASN A 58 3.14 -10.10 -8.02
CA ASN A 58 2.09 -11.10 -7.74
C ASN A 58 2.22 -12.38 -8.59
N LYS A 59 3.32 -12.55 -9.32
CA LYS A 59 3.59 -13.73 -10.15
C LYS A 59 4.33 -14.82 -9.40
#